data_AF-A0A832AN92-F1
#
_entry.id   AF-A0A832AN92-F1
#
_cell.length_a   1.000
_cell.length_b   1.000
_cell.length_c   1.000
_cell.angle_alpha   90.00
_cell.angle_beta   90.00
_cell.angle_gamma   90.00
#
_symmetry.space_group_name_H-M   'P 1'
#
loop_
_entity.id
_entity.type
_entity.pdbx_description
1 polymer ?
#
loop_
_entity_poly.entity_id
_entity_poly.type
_entity_poly.pdbx_seq_one_letter_code
_entity_poly.pdbx_strand_id
1 'polypeptide(L)'
;MATRMKRIAQTVDLNDHPDLIRQYEEHHAHPWPELVAGTLATGIQRAFVYRYGTRLFMFLEVPDDFDLARDGPKYMEHPRAQEWDALEASPPPAPDSARQAG
;
A
#
# COMPACT_ATOMS: atom_id res chain seq x y z
N MET A 1 28.28 7.73 12.36
CA MET A 1 27.67 6.68 13.20
C MET A 1 26.74 5.86 12.33
N ALA A 2 26.70 4.54 12.47
CA ALA A 2 25.73 3.73 11.72
C ALA A 2 24.32 4.04 12.26
N THR A 3 23.42 4.51 11.40
CA THR A 3 22.01 4.65 11.75
C THR A 3 21.47 3.26 12.05
N ARG A 4 21.02 3.03 13.29
CA ARG A 4 20.39 1.76 13.65
C ARG A 4 19.02 1.71 12.97
N MET A 5 18.74 0.59 12.30
CA MET A 5 17.49 0.37 11.59
C MET A 5 16.71 -0.75 12.27
N LYS A 6 15.39 -0.61 12.31
CA LYS A 6 14.47 -1.70 12.66
C LYS A 6 13.54 -2.00 11.50
N ARG A 7 12.87 -3.15 11.59
CA ARG A 7 11.93 -3.62 10.57
C ARG A 7 10.54 -3.71 11.15
N ILE A 8 9.57 -3.20 10.41
CA ILE A 8 8.15 -3.25 10.76
C ILE A 8 7.45 -4.05 9.67
N ALA A 9 6.57 -4.95 10.07
CA ALA A 9 5.76 -5.74 9.16
C ALA A 9 4.28 -5.48 9.42
N GLN A 10 3.50 -5.32 8.35
CA GLN A 10 2.04 -5.19 8.39
C GLN A 10 1.42 -6.09 7.32
N THR A 11 0.19 -6.52 7.56
CA THR A 11 -0.58 -7.27 6.57
C THR A 11 -1.91 -6.60 6.31
N VAL A 12 -2.33 -6.60 5.05
CA VAL A 12 -3.63 -6.11 4.59
C VAL A 12 -4.20 -7.14 3.61
N ASP A 13 -5.51 -7.37 3.65
CA ASP A 13 -6.18 -8.25 2.70
C ASP A 13 -6.84 -7.42 1.60
N LEU A 14 -6.58 -7.78 0.35
CA LEU A 14 -7.26 -7.27 -0.83
C LEU A 14 -8.63 -7.92 -0.98
N ASN A 15 -9.51 -7.24 -1.70
CA ASN A 15 -10.73 -7.85 -2.21
C ASN A 15 -10.37 -8.99 -3.18
N ASP A 16 -11.02 -10.14 -3.03
CA ASP A 16 -10.83 -11.32 -3.88
C ASP A 16 -11.56 -11.18 -5.23
N HIS A 17 -11.16 -10.17 -6.00
CA HIS A 17 -11.68 -9.93 -7.34
C HIS A 17 -10.51 -9.78 -8.32
N PRO A 18 -10.44 -10.58 -9.40
CA PRO A 18 -9.26 -10.65 -10.27
C PRO A 18 -8.92 -9.30 -10.92
N ASP A 19 -9.92 -8.50 -11.28
CA ASP A 19 -9.69 -7.18 -11.87
C ASP A 19 -9.12 -6.16 -10.85
N LEU A 20 -9.56 -6.22 -9.59
CA LEU A 20 -9.02 -5.35 -8.54
C LEU A 20 -7.58 -5.74 -8.20
N ILE A 21 -7.29 -7.04 -8.15
CA ILE A 21 -5.93 -7.54 -7.93
C ILE A 21 -5.01 -7.08 -9.06
N ARG A 22 -5.44 -7.21 -10.33
CA ARG A 22 -4.65 -6.76 -11.48
C ARG A 22 -4.39 -5.25 -11.43
N GLN A 23 -5.42 -4.45 -11.12
CA GLN A 23 -5.29 -3.01 -10.97
C GLN A 23 -4.29 -2.64 -9.87
N TYR A 24 -4.42 -3.26 -8.70
CA TYR A 24 -3.51 -3.10 -7.58
C TYR A 24 -2.05 -3.38 -7.99
N GLU A 25 -1.82 -4.50 -8.69
CA GLU A 25 -0.48 -4.88 -9.17
C GLU A 25 0.09 -3.89 -10.20
N GLU A 26 -0.73 -3.41 -11.13
CA GLU A 26 -0.30 -2.46 -12.16
C GLU A 26 0.09 -1.11 -11.55
N HIS A 27 -0.73 -0.62 -10.61
CA HIS A 27 -0.44 0.58 -9.84
C HIS A 27 0.84 0.44 -9.02
N HIS A 28 1.03 -0.67 -8.29
CA HIS A 28 2.21 -0.88 -7.43
C HIS A 28 3.48 -1.23 -8.21
N ALA A 29 3.37 -1.66 -9.47
CA ALA A 29 4.51 -1.81 -10.38
C ALA A 29 5.06 -0.46 -10.87
N HIS A 30 4.20 0.57 -10.94
CA HIS A 30 4.53 1.91 -11.40
C HIS A 30 4.00 2.99 -10.45
N PRO A 31 4.45 3.00 -9.17
CA PRO A 31 3.94 3.95 -8.20
C PRO A 31 4.30 5.37 -8.62
N TRP A 32 3.43 6.33 -8.32
CA TRP A 32 3.71 7.72 -8.61
C TRP A 32 4.96 8.20 -7.85
N PRO A 33 5.89 8.94 -8.49
CA PRO A 33 7.10 9.42 -7.84
C PRO A 33 6.82 10.24 -6.57
N GLU A 34 5.72 10.99 -6.56
CA GLU A 34 5.28 11.79 -5.41
C GLU A 34 4.89 10.95 -4.20
N LEU A 35 4.34 9.76 -4.42
CA LEU A 35 4.02 8.83 -3.33
C LEU A 35 5.29 8.26 -2.74
N VAL A 36 6.22 7.85 -3.59
CA VAL A 36 7.54 7.39 -3.15
C VAL A 36 8.23 8.49 -2.33
N ALA A 37 8.21 9.73 -2.81
CA ALA A 37 8.77 10.87 -2.09
C ALA A 37 8.05 11.11 -0.74
N GLY A 38 6.72 11.05 -0.71
CA GLY A 38 5.92 11.20 0.51
C GLY A 38 6.23 10.09 1.53
N THR A 39 6.32 8.83 1.10
CA THR A 39 6.71 7.70 1.95
C THR A 39 8.10 7.94 2.56
N LEU A 40 9.09 8.33 1.75
CA LEU A 40 10.45 8.60 2.23
C LEU A 40 10.49 9.78 3.22
N ALA A 41 9.66 10.81 3.00
CA ALA A 41 9.57 11.98 3.88
C ALA A 41 9.04 11.64 5.29
N THR A 42 8.30 10.54 5.46
CA THR A 42 7.87 10.07 6.79
C THR A 42 9.03 9.49 7.63
N GLY A 43 10.18 9.21 7.01
CA GLY A 43 11.31 8.53 7.64
C GLY A 43 11.43 7.04 7.27
N ILE A 44 10.50 6.49 6.48
CA ILE A 44 10.66 5.16 5.90
C ILE A 44 11.82 5.18 4.90
N GLN A 45 12.75 4.24 5.03
CA GLN A 45 13.96 4.18 4.21
C GLN A 45 13.80 3.18 3.06
N ARG A 46 13.14 2.06 3.32
CA ARG A 46 12.75 1.07 2.30
C ARG A 46 11.38 0.51 2.62
N ALA A 47 10.56 0.33 1.60
CA ALA A 47 9.27 -0.34 1.69
C ALA A 47 9.23 -1.46 0.65
N PHE A 48 8.79 -2.63 1.08
CA PHE A 48 8.57 -3.79 0.22
C PHE A 48 7.13 -4.24 0.42
N VAL A 49 6.46 -4.59 -0.67
CA VAL A 49 5.12 -5.18 -0.64
C VAL A 49 5.19 -6.52 -1.35
N TYR A 50 4.82 -7.57 -0.64
CA TYR A 50 4.71 -8.92 -1.17
C TYR A 50 3.25 -9.33 -1.15
N ARG A 51 2.77 -10.04 -2.19
CA ARG A 51 1.40 -10.54 -2.26
C ARG A 51 1.38 -12.07 -2.28
N TYR A 52 0.49 -12.68 -1.49
CA TYR A 52 0.17 -14.10 -1.53
C TYR A 52 -1.35 -14.29 -1.52
N GLY A 53 -1.92 -14.70 -2.66
CA GLY A 53 -3.37 -14.65 -2.85
C GLY A 53 -3.88 -13.22 -2.69
N THR A 54 -4.86 -13.00 -1.83
CA THR A 54 -5.34 -11.65 -1.49
C THR A 54 -4.53 -10.96 -0.40
N ARG A 55 -3.63 -11.66 0.30
CA ARG A 55 -2.90 -11.08 1.42
C ARG A 55 -1.66 -10.33 0.95
N LEU A 56 -1.57 -9.07 1.34
CA LEU A 56 -0.37 -8.26 1.28
C LEU A 56 0.44 -8.41 2.56
N PHE A 57 1.76 -8.47 2.39
CA PHE A 57 2.75 -8.37 3.45
C PHE A 57 3.65 -7.18 3.14
N MET A 58 3.47 -6.11 3.90
CA MET A 58 4.29 -4.90 3.83
C MET A 58 5.45 -5.03 4.80
N PHE A 59 6.67 -4.83 4.33
CA PHE A 59 7.89 -4.88 5.11
C PHE A 59 8.65 -3.57 4.96
N LEU A 60 8.78 -2.83 6.06
CA LEU A 60 9.35 -1.50 6.09
C LEU A 60 10.68 -1.54 6.84
N GLU A 61 11.69 -0.86 6.32
CA GLU A 61 12.89 -0.51 7.06
C GLU A 61 12.84 0.96 7.45
N VAL A 62 13.03 1.20 8.74
CA VAL A 62 12.87 2.51 9.37
C VAL A 62 13.97 2.75 10.41
N PRO A 63 14.26 4.01 10.77
CA PRO A 63 15.07 4.34 11.93
C PRO A 63 14.59 3.69 13.23
N ASP A 64 15.50 3.45 14.17
CA ASP A 64 15.19 2.79 15.45
C ASP A 64 14.13 3.57 16.28
N ASP A 65 14.12 4.89 16.18
CA ASP A 65 13.20 5.82 16.87
C ASP A 65 11.87 6.05 16.13
N PHE A 66 11.71 5.50 14.92
CA PHE A 66 10.46 5.59 14.15
C PHE A 66 9.32 4.90 14.91
N ASP A 67 8.16 5.53 14.97
CA ASP A 67 6.97 4.96 15.58
C ASP A 67 5.84 4.93 14.54
N LEU A 68 5.36 3.74 14.22
CA LEU A 68 4.38 3.57 13.14
C LEU A 68 3.05 4.30 13.41
N ALA A 69 2.61 4.34 14.67
CA ALA A 69 1.36 4.99 15.03
C ALA A 69 1.47 6.52 15.01
N ARG A 70 2.64 7.06 15.36
CA ARG A 70 2.94 8.50 15.34
C ARG A 70 3.32 9.02 13.95
N ASP A 71 4.16 8.29 13.24
CA ASP A 71 4.82 8.77 12.01
C ASP A 71 4.11 8.29 10.75
N GLY A 72 3.49 7.11 10.77
CA GLY A 72 2.75 6.56 9.63
C GLY A 72 1.65 7.48 9.09
N PRO A 73 0.79 8.09 9.94
CA PRO A 73 -0.28 8.98 9.48
C PRO A 73 0.21 10.19 8.69
N LYS A 74 1.48 10.61 8.85
CA LYS A 74 2.07 11.75 8.13
C LYS A 74 2.11 11.52 6.62
N TYR A 75 2.11 10.26 6.17
CA TYR A 75 1.99 9.93 4.74
C TYR A 75 0.74 10.57 4.11
N MET A 76 -0.37 10.59 4.84
CA MET A 76 -1.64 11.15 4.37
C MET A 76 -1.68 12.68 4.35
N GLU A 77 -0.66 13.36 4.89
CA GLU A 77 -0.51 14.81 4.76
C GLU A 77 -0.13 15.20 3.32
N HIS A 78 0.41 14.28 2.53
CA HIS A 78 0.72 14.51 1.12
C HIS A 78 -0.57 14.42 0.27
N PRO A 79 -0.95 15.45 -0.50
CA PRO A 79 -2.20 15.43 -1.29
C PRO A 79 -2.30 14.24 -2.26
N ARG A 80 -1.19 13.84 -2.87
CA ARG A 80 -1.15 12.65 -3.74
C ARG A 80 -1.42 11.34 -3.00
N ALA A 81 -1.08 11.24 -1.71
CA ALA A 81 -1.36 10.05 -0.92
C ALA A 81 -2.87 9.85 -0.72
N GLN A 82 -3.60 10.94 -0.51
CA GLN A 82 -5.07 10.91 -0.40
C GLN A 82 -5.72 10.52 -1.74
N GLU A 83 -5.22 11.06 -2.84
CA GLU A 83 -5.69 10.71 -4.20
C GLU A 83 -5.44 9.23 -4.51
N TRP A 84 -4.25 8.73 -4.16
CA TRP A 84 -3.91 7.33 -4.32
C TRP A 84 -4.79 6.41 -3.47
N ASP A 85 -4.97 6.73 -2.19
CA ASP A 85 -5.82 5.94 -1.29
C ASP A 85 -7.26 5.86 -1.81
N ALA A 86 -7.80 6.96 -2.35
CA ALA A 86 -9.11 6.98 -2.98
C ALA A 86 -9.21 6.10 -4.25
N LEU A 87 -8.13 5.99 -5.03
CA LEU A 87 -8.07 5.11 -6.21
C LEU A 87 -8.03 3.64 -5.80
N GLU A 88 -7.20 3.29 -4.82
CA GLU A 88 -7.03 1.93 -4.30
C GLU A 88 -8.25 1.44 -3.50
N ALA A 89 -9.01 2.34 -2.89
CA ALA A 89 -10.26 2.04 -2.18
C ALA A 89 -11.45 1.75 -3.12
N SER A 90 -11.22 1.57 -4.43
CA SER A 90 -12.29 1.32 -5.40
C SER A 90 -13.13 0.09 -5.00
N PRO A 91 -14.47 0.21 -4.94
CA PRO A 91 -15.33 -0.93 -4.66
C PRO A 91 -15.22 -1.96 -5.81
N PRO A 92 -15.46 -3.26 -5.53
CA PRO A 92 -15.52 -4.25 -6.59
C PRO A 92 -16.58 -3.88 -7.63
N PRO A 93 -16.37 -4.26 -8.90
CA PRO A 93 -17.39 -4.08 -9.92
C PRO A 93 -18.68 -4.78 -9.47
N ALA A 94 -19.83 -4.23 -9.88
CA ALA A 94 -21.10 -4.86 -9.60
C ALA A 94 -21.09 -6.31 -10.12
N PRO A 95 -21.64 -7.28 -9.38
CA PRO A 95 -21.65 -8.67 -9.84
C PRO A 95 -22.29 -8.74 -11.23
N ASP A 96 -21.60 -9.40 -12.17
CA ASP A 96 -22.12 -9.65 -13.51
C ASP A 96 -23.51 -10.28 -13.41
N SER A 97 -24.55 -9.54 -13.79
CA SER A 97 -25.93 -10.03 -13.84
C SER A 97 -26.15 -11.14 -14.88
N ALA A 98 -25.09 -11.56 -15.59
CA ALA A 98 -25.13 -12.49 -16.70
C ALA A 98 -24.74 -13.94 -16.37
N ARG A 99 -24.41 -14.30 -15.12
CA ARG A 99 -24.03 -15.69 -14.77
C ARG A 99 -25.06 -16.49 -13.95
N GLN A 100 -26.27 -15.97 -13.72
CA GLN A 100 -27.38 -16.75 -13.14
C GLN A 100 -28.43 -17.11 -14.19
N ALA A 101 -28.00 -17.87 -15.20
CA ALA A 101 -28.88 -18.66 -16.06
C ALA A 101 -28.05 -19.83 -16.62
N GLY A 102 -28.05 -20.94 -15.89
CA GLY A 102 -27.36 -22.19 -16.26
C GLY A 102 -27.67 -23.28 -15.26
#